data_AF-A0A1L8D2K8-F1
#
_entry.id   AF-A0A1L8D2K8-F1
#
_cell.length_a   1.000
_cell.length_b   1.000
_cell.length_c   1.000
_cell.angle_alpha   90.00
_cell.angle_beta   90.00
_cell.angle_gamma   90.00
#
_symmetry.space_group_name_H-M   'P 1'
#
loop_
_entity.id
_entity.type
_entity.pdbx_description
1 polymer ?
#
loop_
_entity_poly.entity_id
_entity_poly.type
_entity_poly.pdbx_seq_one_letter_code
_entity_poly.pdbx_strand_id
1 'polypeptide(L)'
;MKKVFFLAFLLPFFLISCTTNKVPTESKLLDLSSKYYGYVYGTFNHDYSVRLFEFGQIIKKASEVKNERDIDYLKGRIDAFLLGRPGSFGKIVSVNKEYLDKIITPELQQPIFNLLDVMELYISNLEKIVEERNFQKLKQLQEELKELYQLERTINDNRYSNPQDKEMYLAAIQKMVKIMKK
;
A
#
# COMPACT_ATOMS: atom_id res chain seq x y z
N MET A 1 -0.10 89.90 -2.53
CA MET A 1 -1.27 89.13 -2.99
C MET A 1 -1.18 87.72 -2.41
N LYS A 2 -2.15 87.34 -1.57
CA LYS A 2 -2.33 85.97 -1.08
C LYS A 2 -2.71 85.05 -2.25
N LYS A 3 -2.17 83.84 -2.27
CA LYS A 3 -2.85 82.62 -2.76
C LYS A 3 -2.12 81.41 -2.18
N VAL A 4 -2.69 80.89 -1.10
CA VAL A 4 -2.47 79.52 -0.63
C VAL A 4 -3.10 78.59 -1.68
N PHE A 5 -2.35 77.62 -2.16
CA PHE A 5 -2.92 76.46 -2.86
C PHE A 5 -2.36 75.20 -2.23
N PHE A 6 -3.19 74.61 -1.36
CA PHE A 6 -3.19 73.18 -1.07
C PHE A 6 -3.40 72.43 -2.39
N LEU A 7 -2.58 71.43 -2.70
CA LEU A 7 -3.07 70.25 -3.43
C LEU A 7 -2.13 69.05 -3.29
N ALA A 8 -2.72 67.99 -2.74
CA ALA A 8 -2.51 66.57 -3.02
C ALA A 8 -1.11 65.96 -2.83
N PHE A 9 -0.95 65.40 -1.62
CA PHE A 9 -0.48 64.03 -1.36
C PHE A 9 -0.40 63.14 -2.63
N LEU A 10 0.81 62.85 -3.10
CA LEU A 10 1.09 61.72 -3.98
C LEU A 10 2.02 60.77 -3.23
N LEU A 11 1.42 59.87 -2.45
CA LEU A 11 2.04 58.61 -2.08
C LEU A 11 2.30 57.82 -3.38
N PRO A 12 3.54 57.49 -3.76
CA PRO A 12 3.72 56.37 -4.65
C PRO A 12 3.39 55.12 -3.80
N PHE A 13 2.17 54.63 -3.95
CA PHE A 13 1.84 53.23 -3.69
C PHE A 13 2.79 52.39 -4.55
N PHE A 14 3.96 52.04 -4.01
CA PHE A 14 4.71 50.89 -4.47
C PHE A 14 3.92 49.64 -4.07
N LEU A 15 2.82 49.40 -4.80
CA LEU A 15 2.30 48.06 -5.00
C LEU A 15 3.27 47.34 -5.93
N ILE A 16 4.46 47.01 -5.42
CA ILE A 16 5.21 45.90 -5.99
C ILE A 16 4.38 44.69 -5.60
N SER A 17 3.50 44.36 -6.54
CA SER A 17 2.75 43.13 -6.68
C SER A 17 3.52 42.00 -6.01
N CYS A 18 2.95 41.42 -4.94
CA CYS A 18 3.22 40.02 -4.65
C CYS A 18 2.91 39.31 -5.95
N THR A 19 3.94 38.92 -6.70
CA THR A 19 3.81 37.91 -7.72
C THR A 19 3.22 36.72 -6.99
N THR A 20 1.92 36.54 -7.13
CA THR A 20 1.30 35.25 -6.88
C THR A 20 2.08 34.33 -7.79
N ASN A 21 3.01 33.57 -7.20
CA ASN A 21 3.57 32.40 -7.86
C ASN A 21 2.32 31.64 -8.29
N LYS A 22 2.02 31.71 -9.60
CA LYS A 22 0.88 31.01 -10.17
C LYS A 22 1.05 29.58 -9.67
N VAL A 23 0.12 29.16 -8.83
CA VAL A 23 0.00 27.76 -8.44
C VAL A 23 0.10 27.00 -9.76
N PRO A 24 1.08 26.09 -9.92
CA PRO A 24 1.31 25.47 -11.21
C PRO A 24 -0.01 24.90 -11.70
N THR A 25 -0.41 25.32 -12.89
CA THR A 25 -1.52 24.73 -13.64
C THR A 25 -1.38 23.21 -13.54
N GLU A 26 -2.48 22.49 -13.31
CA GLU A 26 -2.53 21.03 -13.05
C GLU A 26 -1.62 20.19 -13.95
N SER A 27 -1.31 20.67 -15.17
CA SER A 27 -0.36 20.05 -16.10
C SER A 27 1.07 19.85 -15.55
N LYS A 28 1.53 20.61 -14.55
CA LYS A 28 2.87 20.44 -13.95
C LYS A 28 2.90 19.45 -12.78
N LEU A 29 1.75 19.09 -12.22
CA LEU A 29 1.68 18.01 -11.23
C LEU A 29 1.90 16.66 -11.94
N LEU A 30 1.37 16.47 -13.14
CA LEU A 30 1.39 15.21 -13.88
C LEU A 30 2.73 14.84 -14.56
N ASP A 31 3.78 15.63 -14.33
CA ASP A 31 5.11 15.34 -14.85
C ASP A 31 5.70 14.09 -14.16
N LEU A 32 6.06 13.08 -14.97
CA LEU A 32 6.70 11.83 -14.55
C LEU A 32 8.09 12.07 -13.92
N SER A 33 8.67 13.24 -14.14
CA SER A 33 9.90 13.70 -13.47
C SER A 33 9.64 14.41 -12.14
N SER A 34 8.37 14.56 -11.74
CA SER A 34 8.05 15.20 -10.47
C SER A 34 8.51 14.33 -9.29
N LYS A 35 9.12 15.00 -8.30
CA LYS A 35 9.47 14.37 -7.00
C LYS A 35 8.26 13.66 -6.36
N TYR A 36 7.06 14.11 -6.70
CA TYR A 36 5.81 13.56 -6.20
C TYR A 36 5.51 12.17 -6.75
N TYR A 37 5.63 11.95 -8.07
CA TYR A 37 5.45 10.61 -8.64
C TYR A 37 6.44 9.61 -8.03
N GLY A 38 7.72 9.99 -7.91
CA GLY A 38 8.75 9.14 -7.30
C GLY A 38 8.43 8.77 -5.85
N TYR A 39 7.87 9.72 -5.08
CA TYR A 39 7.37 9.45 -3.73
C TYR A 39 6.22 8.43 -3.76
N VAL A 40 5.18 8.64 -4.57
CA VAL A 40 4.01 7.73 -4.63
C VAL A 40 4.42 6.32 -5.08
N TYR A 41 5.26 6.20 -6.12
CA TYR A 41 5.80 4.93 -6.60
C TYR A 41 6.63 4.21 -5.52
N GLY A 42 7.57 4.92 -4.90
CA GLY A 42 8.43 4.35 -3.87
C GLY A 42 7.63 3.89 -2.65
N THR A 43 6.66 4.68 -2.22
CA THR A 43 5.77 4.33 -1.11
C THR A 43 4.88 3.14 -1.46
N PHE A 44 4.28 3.08 -2.67
CA PHE A 44 3.48 1.94 -3.08
C PHE A 44 4.30 0.64 -3.04
N ASN A 45 5.44 0.64 -3.74
CA ASN A 45 6.27 -0.56 -3.86
C ASN A 45 6.76 -1.04 -2.49
N HIS A 46 7.19 -0.11 -1.64
CA HIS A 46 7.64 -0.43 -0.29
C HIS A 46 6.51 -1.08 0.50
N ASP A 47 5.37 -0.40 0.63
CA ASP A 47 4.27 -0.88 1.46
C ASP A 47 3.68 -2.19 0.93
N TYR A 48 3.59 -2.35 -0.39
CA TYR A 48 3.10 -3.57 -1.02
C TYR A 48 4.02 -4.76 -0.80
N SER A 49 5.30 -4.58 -1.10
CA SER A 49 6.29 -5.65 -0.93
C SER A 49 6.45 -6.04 0.54
N VAL A 50 6.47 -5.05 1.45
CA VAL A 50 6.55 -5.30 2.89
C VAL A 50 5.30 -6.02 3.39
N ARG A 51 4.10 -5.58 3.00
CA ARG A 51 2.86 -6.22 3.47
C ARG A 51 2.75 -7.68 3.02
N LEU A 52 3.08 -7.96 1.75
CA LEU A 52 3.18 -9.34 1.26
C LEU A 52 4.24 -10.13 2.01
N PHE A 53 5.41 -9.54 2.21
CA PHE A 53 6.51 -10.21 2.90
C PHE A 53 6.13 -10.61 4.32
N GLU A 54 5.56 -9.68 5.10
CA GLU A 54 5.13 -9.93 6.48
C GLU A 54 4.07 -11.03 6.54
N PHE A 55 3.07 -10.98 5.66
CA PHE A 55 2.11 -12.06 5.53
C PHE A 55 2.80 -13.39 5.28
N GLY A 56 3.68 -13.45 4.27
CA GLY A 56 4.47 -14.63 3.92
C GLY A 56 5.28 -15.18 5.10
N GLN A 57 5.85 -14.30 5.92
CA GLN A 57 6.55 -14.73 7.13
C GLN A 57 5.62 -15.33 8.19
N ILE A 58 4.41 -14.78 8.36
CA ILE A 58 3.42 -15.29 9.31
C ILE A 58 2.95 -16.68 8.89
N ILE A 59 2.51 -16.85 7.63
CA ILE A 59 1.98 -18.14 7.19
C ILE A 59 3.07 -19.22 7.13
N LYS A 60 4.32 -18.85 6.85
CA LYS A 60 5.45 -19.79 6.88
C LYS A 60 5.65 -20.26 8.31
N LYS A 61 5.68 -19.33 9.26
CA LYS A 61 5.84 -19.68 10.67
C LYS A 61 4.68 -20.52 11.17
N ALA A 62 3.44 -20.21 10.78
CA ALA A 62 2.25 -20.99 11.10
C ALA A 62 2.35 -22.43 10.58
N SER A 63 2.90 -22.64 9.38
CA SER A 63 3.13 -23.98 8.81
C SER A 63 4.20 -24.79 9.55
N GLU A 64 5.02 -24.14 10.38
CA GLU A 64 6.20 -24.70 11.04
C GLU A 64 6.04 -24.80 12.58
N VAL A 65 4.86 -24.47 13.13
CA VAL A 65 4.59 -24.52 14.58
C VAL A 65 4.75 -25.94 15.11
N LYS A 66 5.56 -26.12 16.16
CA LYS A 66 5.81 -27.42 16.81
C LYS A 66 5.50 -27.41 18.31
N ASN A 67 5.54 -26.24 18.94
CA ASN A 67 5.41 -26.09 20.38
C ASN A 67 4.78 -24.73 20.75
N GLU A 68 4.51 -24.53 22.04
CA GLU A 68 3.88 -23.32 22.56
C GLU A 68 4.71 -22.05 22.32
N ARG A 69 6.03 -22.15 22.36
CA ARG A 69 6.90 -21.00 22.11
C ARG A 69 6.80 -20.52 20.66
N ASP A 70 6.58 -21.44 19.72
CA ASP A 70 6.31 -21.09 18.33
C ASP A 70 4.98 -20.35 18.18
N ILE A 71 3.96 -20.72 18.97
CA ILE A 71 2.66 -20.03 19.01
C ILE A 71 2.83 -18.62 19.57
N ASP A 72 3.54 -18.43 20.67
CA ASP A 72 3.73 -17.10 21.26
C ASP A 72 4.46 -16.17 20.28
N TYR A 73 5.49 -16.69 19.59
CA TYR A 73 6.18 -15.96 18.53
C TYR A 73 5.26 -15.63 17.36
N LEU A 74 4.45 -16.60 16.91
CA LEU A 74 3.48 -16.41 15.83
C LEU A 74 2.44 -15.35 16.21
N LYS A 75 1.93 -15.37 17.45
CA LYS A 75 1.01 -14.37 17.99
C LYS A 75 1.62 -12.98 17.88
N GLY A 76 2.84 -12.76 18.38
CA GLY A 76 3.49 -11.46 18.28
C GLY A 76 3.65 -10.95 16.85
N ARG A 77 3.83 -11.85 15.87
CA ARG A 77 3.90 -11.50 14.44
C ARG A 77 2.54 -11.12 13.87
N ILE A 78 1.49 -11.86 14.26
CA ILE A 78 0.10 -11.57 13.90
C ILE A 78 -0.32 -10.22 14.48
N ASP A 79 -0.09 -9.99 15.78
CA ASP A 79 -0.41 -8.74 16.46
C ASP A 79 0.29 -7.56 15.77
N ALA A 80 1.58 -7.69 15.45
CA ALA A 80 2.33 -6.65 14.74
C ALA A 80 1.75 -6.36 13.33
N PHE A 81 1.32 -7.39 12.61
CA PHE A 81 0.72 -7.23 11.28
C PHE A 81 -0.67 -6.57 11.34
N LEU A 82 -1.51 -6.95 12.31
CA LEU A 82 -2.86 -6.40 12.45
C LEU A 82 -2.85 -4.96 12.99
N LEU A 83 -1.90 -4.65 13.89
CA LEU A 83 -1.69 -3.28 14.38
C LEU A 83 -0.96 -2.40 13.35
N GLY A 84 -0.08 -3.02 12.56
CA GLY A 84 0.65 -2.37 11.47
C GLY A 84 -0.27 -2.12 10.29
N ARG A 85 -0.94 -0.95 10.26
CA ARG A 85 -1.57 -0.49 9.02
C ARG A 85 -0.48 0.02 8.09
N PRO A 86 -0.41 -0.43 6.83
CA PRO A 86 0.32 0.32 5.83
C PRO A 86 -0.44 1.63 5.62
N GLY A 87 -0.03 2.68 6.34
CA GLY A 87 -0.55 4.05 6.21
C GLY A 87 -0.47 4.59 4.78
N SER A 88 0.28 3.85 3.95
CA SER A 88 0.39 3.78 2.51
C SER A 88 -0.86 3.91 1.67
N PHE A 89 -1.60 2.80 1.66
CA PHE A 89 -2.44 2.43 0.53
C PHE A 89 -3.64 3.33 0.38
N GLY A 90 -4.35 3.61 1.49
CA GLY A 90 -5.46 4.53 1.48
C GLY A 90 -5.07 5.92 0.98
N LYS A 91 -3.85 6.38 1.30
CA LYS A 91 -3.32 7.66 0.80
C LYS A 91 -3.03 7.60 -0.69
N ILE A 92 -2.37 6.54 -1.19
CA ILE A 92 -2.00 6.40 -2.60
C ILE A 92 -3.23 6.32 -3.51
N VAL A 93 -4.26 5.55 -3.12
CA VAL A 93 -5.52 5.43 -3.87
C VAL A 93 -6.32 6.74 -3.86
N SER A 94 -6.27 7.51 -2.77
CA SER A 94 -6.99 8.78 -2.63
C SER A 94 -6.38 9.96 -3.41
N VAL A 95 -5.13 9.84 -3.82
CA VAL A 95 -4.33 10.99 -4.29
C VAL A 95 -4.54 11.30 -5.77
N ASN A 96 -4.50 10.31 -6.66
CA ASN A 96 -4.80 10.49 -8.09
C ASN A 96 -4.81 9.14 -8.84
N LYS A 97 -5.91 8.83 -9.51
CA LYS A 97 -6.02 7.63 -10.37
C LYS A 97 -4.92 7.57 -11.44
N GLU A 98 -4.53 8.72 -12.00
CA GLU A 98 -3.53 8.77 -13.08
C GLU A 98 -2.14 8.30 -12.63
N TYR A 99 -1.73 8.58 -11.38
CA TYR A 99 -0.46 8.02 -10.88
C TYR A 99 -0.58 6.52 -10.61
N LEU A 100 -1.73 6.07 -10.13
CA LEU A 100 -1.94 4.65 -9.86
C LEU A 100 -1.92 3.83 -11.15
N ASP A 101 -2.54 4.33 -12.23
CA ASP A 101 -2.51 3.72 -13.57
C ASP A 101 -1.09 3.64 -14.16
N LYS A 102 -0.17 4.50 -13.70
CA LYS A 102 1.26 4.49 -14.08
C LYS A 102 2.12 3.55 -13.24
N ILE A 103 1.64 3.14 -12.06
CA ILE A 103 2.38 2.26 -11.12
C ILE A 103 1.92 0.82 -11.31
N ILE A 104 0.61 0.63 -11.44
CA ILE A 104 -0.04 -0.67 -11.51
C ILE A 104 -0.86 -0.70 -12.80
N THR A 105 -0.70 -1.80 -13.55
CA THR A 105 -1.58 -2.09 -14.69
C THR A 105 -3.05 -1.99 -14.24
N PRO A 106 -3.91 -1.17 -14.87
CA PRO A 106 -5.26 -0.88 -14.37
C PRO A 106 -6.09 -2.11 -14.00
N GLU A 107 -6.01 -3.18 -14.79
CA GLU A 107 -6.73 -4.43 -14.55
C GLU A 107 -6.24 -5.21 -13.32
N LEU A 108 -5.03 -4.92 -12.83
CA LEU A 108 -4.44 -5.53 -11.64
C LEU A 108 -4.72 -4.74 -10.35
N GLN A 109 -5.18 -3.49 -10.44
CA GLN A 109 -5.42 -2.64 -9.26
C GLN A 109 -6.45 -3.27 -8.30
N GLN A 110 -7.65 -3.58 -8.80
CA GLN A 110 -8.70 -4.17 -7.97
C GLN A 110 -8.31 -5.56 -7.43
N PRO A 111 -7.72 -6.48 -8.23
CA PRO A 111 -7.17 -7.73 -7.71
C PRO A 111 -6.15 -7.55 -6.59
N ILE A 112 -5.23 -6.58 -6.71
CA ILE A 112 -4.23 -6.29 -5.68
C ILE A 112 -4.89 -5.77 -4.41
N PHE A 113 -5.84 -4.84 -4.49
CA PHE A 113 -6.52 -4.33 -3.29
C PHE A 113 -7.34 -5.40 -2.61
N ASN A 114 -8.11 -6.18 -3.36
CA ASN A 114 -8.84 -7.33 -2.79
C ASN A 114 -7.88 -8.37 -2.20
N LEU A 115 -6.69 -8.58 -2.76
CA LEU A 115 -5.70 -9.47 -2.14
C LEU A 115 -5.30 -8.97 -0.76
N LEU A 116 -4.97 -7.68 -0.63
CA LEU A 116 -4.56 -7.09 0.65
C LEU A 116 -5.67 -7.19 1.71
N ASP A 117 -6.92 -6.90 1.34
CA ASP A 117 -8.06 -7.02 2.26
C ASP A 117 -8.27 -8.47 2.72
N VAL A 118 -8.15 -9.43 1.79
CA VAL A 118 -8.33 -10.86 2.10
C VAL A 118 -7.18 -11.38 2.95
N MET A 119 -5.95 -10.91 2.74
CA MET A 119 -4.81 -11.22 3.60
C MET A 119 -5.08 -10.77 5.04
N GLU A 120 -5.57 -9.56 5.24
CA GLU A 120 -5.88 -9.03 6.58
C GLU A 120 -6.98 -9.83 7.29
N LEU A 121 -8.04 -10.20 6.55
CA LEU A 121 -9.09 -11.06 7.08
C LEU A 121 -8.55 -12.46 7.42
N TYR A 122 -7.72 -13.04 6.56
CA TYR A 122 -7.13 -14.36 6.79
C TYR A 122 -6.23 -14.37 8.03
N ILE A 123 -5.39 -13.33 8.21
CA ILE A 123 -4.54 -13.19 9.40
C ILE A 123 -5.39 -13.00 10.66
N SER A 124 -6.47 -12.22 10.60
CA SER A 124 -7.43 -12.09 11.71
C SER A 124 -8.10 -13.42 12.09
N ASN A 125 -8.34 -14.30 11.11
CA ASN A 125 -8.87 -15.64 11.39
C ASN A 125 -7.81 -16.57 11.96
N LEU A 126 -6.58 -16.46 11.47
CA LEU A 126 -5.44 -17.21 12.00
C LEU A 126 -5.12 -16.81 13.44
N GLU A 127 -5.28 -15.53 13.79
CA GLU A 127 -5.17 -15.01 15.16
C GLU A 127 -6.02 -15.85 16.12
N LYS A 128 -7.31 -16.03 15.82
CA LYS A 128 -8.23 -16.81 16.67
C LYS A 128 -7.73 -18.23 16.92
N ILE A 129 -7.22 -18.90 15.88
CA ILE A 129 -6.64 -20.26 15.99
C ILE A 129 -5.44 -20.26 16.94
N VAL A 130 -4.60 -19.22 16.86
CA VAL A 130 -3.42 -19.03 17.69
C VAL A 130 -3.79 -18.68 19.13
N GLU A 131 -4.81 -17.85 19.35
CA GLU A 131 -5.33 -17.50 20.69
C GLU A 131 -5.90 -18.72 21.42
N GLU A 132 -6.64 -19.57 20.71
CA GLU A 132 -7.16 -20.84 21.22
C GLU A 132 -6.06 -21.91 21.39
N ARG A 133 -4.81 -21.61 21.03
CA ARG A 133 -3.68 -22.56 21.01
C ARG A 133 -4.01 -23.85 20.25
N ASN A 134 -4.76 -23.76 19.16
CA ASN A 134 -5.29 -24.91 18.44
C ASN A 134 -4.27 -25.53 17.46
N PHE A 135 -3.31 -26.28 18.00
CA PHE A 135 -2.27 -26.97 17.23
C PHE A 135 -2.82 -27.93 16.16
N GLN A 136 -3.92 -28.62 16.49
CA GLN A 136 -4.56 -29.56 15.57
C GLN A 136 -5.00 -28.84 14.29
N LYS A 137 -5.64 -27.67 14.42
CA LYS A 137 -6.10 -26.88 13.28
C LYS A 137 -4.93 -26.32 12.46
N LEU A 138 -3.87 -25.82 13.11
CA LEU A 138 -2.66 -25.38 12.41
C LEU A 138 -2.02 -26.51 11.60
N LYS A 139 -1.97 -27.72 12.16
CA LYS A 139 -1.47 -28.92 11.46
C LYS A 139 -2.34 -29.29 10.27
N GLN A 140 -3.65 -29.19 10.39
CA GLN A 140 -4.59 -29.44 9.28
C GLN A 140 -4.42 -28.43 8.13
N LEU A 141 -4.05 -27.19 8.45
CA LEU A 141 -3.81 -26.13 7.46
C LEU A 141 -2.38 -26.13 6.90
N GLN A 142 -1.49 -27.02 7.34
CA GLN A 142 -0.06 -26.93 7.05
C GLN A 142 0.28 -26.84 5.56
N GLU A 143 -0.31 -27.71 4.73
CA GLU A 143 -0.05 -27.71 3.28
C GLU A 143 -0.62 -26.46 2.60
N GLU A 144 -1.78 -25.99 3.06
CA GLU A 144 -2.38 -24.74 2.59
C GLU A 144 -1.45 -23.55 2.89
N LEU A 145 -0.93 -23.48 4.12
CA LEU A 145 -0.04 -22.42 4.56
C LEU A 145 1.28 -22.42 3.77
N LYS A 146 1.83 -23.61 3.46
CA LYS A 146 3.00 -23.73 2.58
C LYS A 146 2.70 -23.25 1.16
N GLU A 147 1.53 -23.58 0.62
CA GLU A 147 1.12 -23.12 -0.71
C GLU A 147 0.96 -21.59 -0.74
N LEU A 148 0.34 -21.00 0.28
CA LEU A 148 0.23 -19.56 0.43
C LEU A 148 1.61 -18.87 0.49
N TYR A 149 2.61 -19.49 1.12
CA TYR A 149 3.99 -18.99 1.13
C TYR A 149 4.60 -18.94 -0.26
N GLN A 150 4.46 -20.00 -1.03
CA GLN A 150 5.01 -20.03 -2.39
C GLN A 150 4.31 -19.03 -3.31
N LEU A 151 3.00 -18.87 -3.16
CA LEU A 151 2.23 -17.87 -3.92
C LEU A 151 2.65 -16.46 -3.55
N GLU A 152 2.85 -16.16 -2.28
CA GLU A 152 3.36 -14.85 -1.87
C GLU A 152 4.76 -14.58 -2.42
N ARG A 153 5.69 -15.56 -2.37
CA ARG A 153 7.02 -15.42 -3.02
C ARG A 153 6.92 -15.17 -4.52
N THR A 154 5.90 -15.71 -5.18
CA THR A 154 5.61 -15.50 -6.60
C THR A 154 5.06 -14.10 -6.85
N ILE A 155 4.17 -13.60 -6.00
CA ILE A 155 3.51 -12.30 -6.18
C ILE A 155 4.43 -11.14 -5.78
N ASN A 156 5.33 -11.34 -4.80
CA ASN A 156 6.20 -10.31 -4.26
C ASN A 156 7.47 -10.08 -5.11
N ASP A 157 7.31 -9.78 -6.40
CA ASP A 157 8.44 -9.65 -7.35
C ASP A 157 8.25 -8.55 -8.42
N ASN A 158 7.42 -7.56 -8.12
CA ASN A 158 7.17 -6.35 -8.94
C ASN A 158 6.50 -6.58 -10.31
N ARG A 159 6.05 -7.80 -10.64
CA ARG A 159 5.41 -8.09 -11.95
C ARG A 159 4.10 -7.35 -12.22
N TYR A 160 3.47 -6.73 -11.21
CA TYR A 160 2.27 -5.90 -11.38
C TYR A 160 2.46 -4.69 -12.33
N SER A 161 3.70 -4.26 -12.54
CA SER A 161 4.02 -3.15 -13.45
C SER A 161 4.37 -3.61 -14.87
N ASN A 162 4.41 -4.93 -15.14
CA ASN A 162 4.77 -5.48 -16.45
C ASN A 162 3.54 -6.05 -17.18
N PRO A 163 3.02 -5.40 -18.24
CA PRO A 163 1.83 -5.86 -18.96
C PRO A 163 1.95 -7.29 -19.54
N GLN A 164 3.17 -7.72 -19.89
CA GLN A 164 3.44 -9.05 -20.44
C GLN A 164 3.23 -10.16 -19.41
N ASP A 165 3.42 -9.87 -18.12
CA ASP A 165 3.27 -10.84 -17.04
C ASP A 165 1.89 -10.80 -16.38
N LYS A 166 1.00 -9.91 -16.84
CA LYS A 166 -0.30 -9.60 -16.22
C LYS A 166 -1.13 -10.85 -15.92
N GLU A 167 -1.29 -11.74 -16.90
CA GLU A 167 -2.15 -12.92 -16.76
C GLU A 167 -1.60 -13.91 -15.74
N MET A 168 -0.29 -14.15 -15.76
CA MET A 168 0.39 -15.02 -14.80
C MET A 168 0.30 -14.44 -13.38
N TYR A 169 0.50 -13.13 -13.26
CA TYR A 169 0.39 -12.43 -11.98
C TYR A 169 -1.04 -12.48 -11.42
N LEU A 170 -2.03 -12.19 -12.25
CA LEU A 170 -3.44 -12.25 -11.89
C LEU A 170 -3.85 -13.67 -11.47
N ALA A 171 -3.39 -14.69 -12.19
CA ALA A 171 -3.67 -16.08 -11.84
C ALA A 171 -3.10 -16.46 -10.46
N ALA A 172 -1.88 -16.00 -10.14
CA ALA A 172 -1.28 -16.22 -8.82
C ALA A 172 -2.11 -15.54 -7.71
N ILE A 173 -2.51 -14.28 -7.92
CA ILE A 173 -3.39 -13.54 -6.98
C ILE A 173 -4.71 -14.28 -6.78
N GLN A 174 -5.40 -14.65 -7.86
CA GLN A 174 -6.69 -15.31 -7.79
C GLN A 174 -6.60 -16.66 -7.05
N LYS A 175 -5.53 -17.42 -7.29
CA LYS A 175 -5.29 -18.68 -6.59
C LYS A 175 -5.08 -18.44 -5.09
N MET A 176 -4.26 -17.46 -4.71
CA MET A 176 -4.00 -17.12 -3.30
C MET A 176 -5.27 -16.67 -2.59
N VAL A 177 -6.06 -15.80 -3.21
CA VAL A 177 -7.36 -15.33 -2.70
C VAL A 177 -8.35 -16.49 -2.55
N LYS A 178 -8.41 -17.40 -3.53
CA LYS A 178 -9.29 -18.58 -3.47
C LYS A 178 -8.96 -19.48 -2.28
N ILE A 179 -7.67 -19.67 -1.99
CA ILE A 179 -7.23 -20.45 -0.84
C ILE A 179 -7.69 -19.79 0.46
N MET A 180 -7.42 -18.49 0.63
CA MET A 180 -7.73 -17.76 1.86
C MET A 180 -9.24 -17.59 2.15
N LYS A 181 -10.11 -17.80 1.15
CA LYS A 181 -11.58 -17.69 1.28
C LYS A 181 -12.29 -19.02 1.52
N LYS A 182 -11.56 -20.14 1.64
CA LYS A 182 -12.15 -21.44 1.97
C LYS A 182 -12.64 -21.48 3.42
#